data_AF-A0A356W5J0-F1
#
_entry.id   AF-A0A356W5J0-F1
#
_cell.length_a   1.000
_cell.length_b   1.000
_cell.length_c   1.000
_cell.angle_alpha   90.00
_cell.angle_beta   90.00
_cell.angle_gamma   90.00
#
_symmetry.space_group_name_H-M   'P 1'
#
loop_
_entity.id
_entity.type
_entity.pdbx_description
1 polymer ?
#
loop_
_entity_poly.entity_id
_entity_poly.type
_entity_poly.pdbx_seq_one_letter_code
_entity_poly.pdbx_strand_id
1 'polypeptide(L)' 'CNLCGSQDGLQRVAMKQMLDEWEKKKPGVRQVMAHALATVRPSHLHDPRVFDFAGLEIGDPGEDDPNVPF' A
#
# COMPACT_ATOMS: atom_id res chain seq x y z
N CYS A 1 -4.88 -21.74 -24.68
CA CYS A 1 -6.18 -21.86 -23.99
C CYS A 1 -6.52 -20.49 -23.42
N ASN A 2 -7.50 -19.82 -24.01
CA ASN A 2 -7.88 -18.44 -23.69
C ASN A 2 -9.08 -18.45 -22.71
N LEU A 3 -9.46 -19.64 -22.24
CA LEU A 3 -10.68 -19.91 -21.47
C LEU A 3 -10.45 -20.09 -19.96
N CYS A 4 -9.21 -20.26 -19.47
CA CYS A 4 -8.96 -20.54 -18.04
C CYS A 4 -8.54 -19.34 -17.20
N GLY A 5 -8.46 -18.12 -17.77
CA GLY A 5 -8.19 -16.88 -17.02
C GLY A 5 -6.82 -16.80 -16.31
N SER A 6 -6.02 -17.86 -16.32
CA SER A 6 -4.78 -18.00 -15.55
C SER A 6 -3.51 -17.75 -16.37
N GLN A 7 -3.61 -17.00 -17.47
CA GLN A 7 -2.44 -16.71 -18.29
C GLN A 7 -1.51 -15.79 -17.48
N ASP A 8 -0.26 -16.23 -17.30
CA ASP A 8 0.77 -15.44 -16.64
C ASP A 8 0.87 -14.06 -17.30
N GLY A 9 0.64 -13.02 -16.50
CA GLY A 9 0.67 -11.64 -16.98
C GLY A 9 -0.70 -10.98 -17.21
N LEU A 10 -1.83 -11.70 -17.25
CA LEU A 10 -3.15 -11.07 -17.35
C LEU A 10 -3.41 -10.10 -16.19
N GLN A 11 -3.05 -10.49 -14.97
CA GLN A 11 -3.15 -9.62 -13.80
C GLN A 11 -2.21 -8.41 -13.89
N ARG A 12 -1.01 -8.58 -14.46
CA ARG A 12 -0.07 -7.47 -14.68
C ARG A 12 -0.60 -6.48 -15.72
N VAL A 13 -1.25 -6.97 -16.77
CA VAL A 13 -1.91 -6.14 -17.79
C VAL A 13 -3.07 -5.36 -17.18
N ALA A 14 -3.93 -6.01 -16.40
CA ALA A 14 -5.04 -5.34 -15.70
C ALA A 14 -4.54 -4.28 -14.71
N MET A 15 -3.50 -4.60 -13.93
CA MET A 15 -2.86 -3.62 -13.03
C MET A 15 -2.28 -2.43 -13.79
N LYS A 16 -1.62 -2.67 -14.93
CA LYS A 16 -1.08 -1.59 -15.76
C LYS A 16 -2.19 -0.65 -16.24
N GLN A 17 -3.31 -1.20 -16.71
CA GLN A 17 -4.47 -0.41 -17.14
C GLN A 17 -5.03 0.44 -15.99
N MET A 18 -5.20 -0.13 -14.81
CA MET A 18 -5.65 0.61 -13.61
C MET A 18 -4.71 1.77 -13.26
N LEU A 19 -3.40 1.54 -13.27
CA LEU A 19 -2.41 2.59 -13.02
C LEU A 19 -2.43 3.69 -14.10
N ASP A 20 -2.59 3.32 -15.36
CA ASP A 20 -2.70 4.28 -16.48
C ASP A 20 -3.97 5.15 -16.35
N GLU A 21 -5.08 4.57 -15.90
CA GLU A 21 -6.32 5.31 -15.64
C GLU A 21 -6.20 6.27 -14.45
N TRP A 22 -5.57 5.85 -13.36
CA TRP A 22 -5.33 6.73 -12.22
C TRP A 22 -4.42 7.89 -12.58
N GLU A 23 -3.38 7.67 -13.38
CA GLU A 23 -2.51 8.73 -13.85
C GLU A 23 -3.26 9.76 -14.71
N LYS A 24 -4.19 9.31 -15.56
CA LYS A 24 -5.05 10.22 -16.33
C LYS A 24 -5.99 11.04 -15.45
N LYS A 25 -6.55 10.43 -14.41
CA LYS A 25 -7.49 11.10 -13.47
C LYS A 25 -6.77 12.02 -12.49
N LYS A 26 -5.55 11.66 -12.08
CA LYS A 26 -4.73 12.39 -11.11
C LYS A 26 -3.26 12.34 -11.57
N PRO A 27 -2.82 13.33 -12.37
CA PRO A 27 -1.44 13.42 -12.81
C PRO A 27 -0.48 13.44 -11.61
N GLY A 28 0.61 12.68 -11.70
CA GLY A 28 1.62 12.59 -10.64
C GLY A 28 1.40 11.44 -9.65
N VAL A 29 0.27 10.72 -9.73
CA VAL A 29 -0.05 9.66 -8.76
C VAL A 29 0.94 8.50 -8.85
N ARG A 30 1.47 8.18 -10.03
CA ARG A 30 2.51 7.14 -10.18
C ARG A 30 3.80 7.49 -9.45
N GLN A 31 4.24 8.75 -9.50
CA GLN A 31 5.44 9.21 -8.80
C GLN A 31 5.25 9.12 -7.28
N VAL A 32 4.08 9.51 -6.79
CA VAL A 32 3.71 9.38 -5.36
C VAL A 32 3.71 7.91 -4.93
N MET A 33 3.12 7.01 -5.73
CA MET A 33 3.14 5.57 -5.45
C MET A 33 4.57 5.01 -5.44
N ALA A 34 5.40 5.39 -6.41
CA ALA A 34 6.79 4.94 -6.49
C ALA A 34 7.60 5.41 -5.26
N HIS A 35 7.42 6.67 -4.84
CA HIS A 35 8.05 7.19 -3.62
C HIS A 35 7.57 6.44 -2.38
N ALA A 36 6.25 6.20 -2.25
CA ALA A 36 5.69 5.48 -1.12
C ALA A 36 6.25 4.06 -0.99
N LEU A 37 6.46 3.37 -2.12
CA LEU A 37 7.09 2.04 -2.14
C LEU A 37 8.57 2.08 -1.74
N ALA A 38 9.30 3.15 -2.09
CA ALA A 38 10.71 3.30 -1.72
C ALA A 38 10.91 3.64 -0.23
N THR A 39 9.92 4.26 0.41
CA THR A 39 10.01 4.72 1.81
C THR A 39 9.00 4.02 2.73
N VAL A 40 8.50 2.83 2.37
CA VAL A 40 7.49 2.12 3.15
C VAL A 40 8.07 1.63 4.47
N ARG A 41 7.34 1.82 5.57
CA ARG A 41 7.69 1.25 6.88
C ARG A 41 7.18 -0.19 6.96
N PRO A 42 8.00 -1.16 7.43
CA PRO A 42 7.59 -2.57 7.52
C PRO A 42 6.29 -2.80 8.29
N SER A 43 6.04 -2.01 9.34
CA SER A 43 4.80 -2.08 10.13
C SER A 43 3.53 -1.83 9.30
N HIS A 44 3.60 -1.02 8.23
CA HIS A 44 2.45 -0.74 7.36
C HIS A 44 2.16 -1.86 6.35
N LEU A 45 3.10 -2.80 6.16
CA LEU A 45 2.94 -3.91 5.22
C LEU A 45 2.08 -5.05 5.79
N HIS A 46 1.72 -5.00 7.08
CA HIS A 46 0.94 -6.03 7.77
C HIS A 46 1.50 -7.46 7.58
N ASP A 47 2.81 -7.58 7.38
CA ASP A 47 3.46 -8.87 7.16
C ASP A 47 4.33 -9.21 8.40
N PRO A 48 3.95 -10.21 9.20
CA PRO A 48 4.67 -10.57 10.43
C PRO A 48 6.07 -11.13 10.17
N ARG A 49 6.43 -11.44 8.92
CA ARG A 49 7.78 -11.88 8.55
C ARG A 49 8.76 -10.73 8.44
N VAL A 50 8.27 -9.50 8.27
CA VAL A 50 9.10 -8.29 8.11
C VAL A 50 8.93 -7.31 9.27
N PHE A 51 7.94 -7.50 10.14
CA PHE A 51 7.73 -6.71 11.35
C PHE A 51 7.21 -7.59 12.50
N ASP A 52 7.82 -7.51 13.68
CA ASP A 52 7.38 -8.27 14.85
C ASP A 52 6.20 -7.57 15.54
N PHE A 53 4.99 -7.98 15.15
CA PHE A 53 3.76 -7.50 15.79
C PHE A 53 3.52 -8.12 17.17
N ALA A 54 4.09 -9.29 17.48
CA ALA A 54 3.85 -9.99 18.73
C ALA A 54 4.61 -9.37 19.91
N GLY A 55 5.76 -8.75 19.63
CA GLY A 55 6.54 -7.98 20.58
C GLY A 55 6.10 -6.52 20.78
N LEU A 56 4.92 -6.12 20.28
CA LEU A 56 4.40 -4.77 20.51
C LEU A 56 3.99 -4.59 21.98
N GLU A 57 4.58 -3.58 22.62
CA GLU A 57 4.21 -3.14 23.96
C GLU A 57 3.36 -1.86 23.89
N ILE A 58 2.55 -1.65 24.94
CA ILE A 58 1.81 -0.41 25.10
C ILE A 58 2.84 0.69 25.32
N GLY A 59 2.95 1.61 24.35
CA GLY A 59 3.75 2.81 24.50
C GLY A 59 3.18 3.74 25.59
N ASP A 60 3.92 4.78 25.92
CA ASP A 60 3.44 5.78 26.88
C ASP A 60 2.04 6.30 26.48
N PRO A 61 1.18 6.63 27.46
CA PRO A 61 -0.11 7.25 27.18
C PRO A 61 0.09 8.43 26.22
N GLY A 62 -0.56 8.37 25.06
CA GLY A 62 -0.56 9.48 24.12
C GLY A 62 -1.09 10.74 24.80
N GLU A 63 -0.52 11.89 24.46
CA GLU A 63 -1.04 13.17 24.94
C GLU A 63 -2.44 13.38 24.36
N ASP A 64 -3.42 13.72 25.21
CA ASP A 64 -4.75 14.09 24.77
C ASP A 64 -4.68 15.42 23.99
N ASP A 65 -4.48 15.36 22.67
CA ASP A 65 -4.51 16.54 21.80
C ASP A 65 -5.97 16.96 21.56
N PRO A 66 -6.41 18.13 22.09
CA PRO A 66 -7.78 18.59 21.94
C PRO A 66 -8.17 18.95 20.50
N ASN A 67 -7.22 18.96 19.54
CA ASN A 67 -7.47 19.29 18.14
C ASN A 67 -7.65 18.06 17.23
N VAL A 68 -7.51 16.84 17.73
CA VAL A 68 -7.74 15.62 16.95
C VAL A 68 -9.17 15.15 17.22
N PRO A 69 -10.13 15.38 16.28
CA PRO A 69 -11.45 14.78 16.42
C PRO A 69 -11.33 13.26 16.25
N PHE A 70 -12.02 12.50 17.11
CA PHE A 70 -12.05 11.03 17.14
C PHE A 70 -12.01 10.37 15.76
#